data_AF-U9U6L9-F1
#
_entry.id   AF-U9U6L9-F1
#
_cell.length_a   1.000
_cell.length_b   1.000
_cell.length_c   1.000
_cell.angle_alpha   90.00
_cell.angle_beta   90.00
_cell.angle_gamma   90.00
#
_symmetry.space_group_name_H-M   'P 1'
#
loop_
_entity.id
_entity.type
_entity.pdbx_description
1 polymer ?
#
loop_
_entity_poly.entity_id
_entity_poly.type
_entity_poly.pdbx_seq_one_letter_code
_entity_poly.pdbx_strand_id
1 'polypeptide(L)'
;MTRTNVELDLIRDLQSCVIVPSNEQHSSSNEACDQTTTQNLIHLFRKAVRAGHEEILSWVHYSGNFENKVAEICRETGAVDKTARTQIYKEMLEHLAGVTPVSLRIKTLRAKKICKLFGENGVGIDKIKYVTCSANEISELTNAQIQNVIDISRQATSKPISMKTVSRGNDQSHVTLKIADAETVEYDEPDDDDEPGDDDYKVDAFAGSLDWRD
;
A
#
# COMPACT_ATOMS: atom_id res chain seq x y z
N MET A 1 -22.49 -9.57 5.74
CA MET A 1 -21.09 -9.38 5.33
C MET A 1 -20.50 -8.26 6.16
N THR A 2 -19.65 -8.59 7.13
CA THR A 2 -19.01 -7.59 8.01
C THR A 2 -17.84 -6.97 7.26
N ARG A 3 -17.96 -5.69 6.91
CA ARG A 3 -16.81 -4.84 6.57
C ARG A 3 -15.73 -5.07 7.62
N THR A 4 -14.54 -5.52 7.22
CA THR A 4 -13.49 -5.92 8.17
C THR A 4 -13.10 -4.72 9.05
N ASN A 5 -13.00 -4.92 10.37
CA ASN A 5 -12.67 -3.84 11.33
C ASN A 5 -11.43 -3.05 10.89
N VAL A 6 -10.45 -3.72 10.28
CA VAL A 6 -9.22 -3.14 9.71
C VAL A 6 -9.49 -2.05 8.66
N GLU A 7 -10.47 -2.23 7.77
CA GLU A 7 -10.79 -1.25 6.71
C GLU A 7 -11.32 0.05 7.34
N LEU A 8 -12.22 -0.07 8.32
CA LEU A 8 -12.79 1.06 9.04
C LEU A 8 -11.75 1.77 9.91
N ASP A 9 -10.87 1.01 10.57
CA ASP A 9 -9.80 1.55 11.39
C ASP A 9 -8.80 2.34 10.53
N LEU A 10 -8.40 1.82 9.36
CA LEU A 10 -7.57 2.55 8.41
C LEU A 10 -8.23 3.85 7.94
N ILE A 11 -9.51 3.81 7.56
CA ILE A 11 -10.23 5.02 7.13
C ILE A 11 -10.24 6.07 8.25
N ARG A 12 -10.54 5.66 9.49
CA ARG A 12 -10.56 6.56 10.65
C ARG A 12 -9.19 7.16 10.93
N ASP A 13 -8.14 6.35 10.93
CA ASP A 13 -6.77 6.76 11.21
C ASP A 13 -6.28 7.77 10.15
N LEU A 14 -6.54 7.48 8.88
CA LEU A 14 -6.18 8.34 7.75
C LEU A 14 -6.98 9.65 7.72
N GLN A 15 -8.23 9.67 8.18
CA GLN A 15 -9.03 10.89 8.30
C GLN A 15 -8.63 11.73 9.53
N SER A 16 -8.22 11.09 10.62
CA SER A 16 -7.80 11.77 11.86
C SER A 16 -6.48 12.53 11.70
N CYS A 17 -5.69 12.19 10.68
CA CYS A 17 -4.48 12.91 10.27
C CYS A 17 -4.70 14.42 10.03
N VAL A 18 -5.93 14.88 9.75
CA VAL A 18 -6.20 16.27 9.34
C VAL A 18 -6.27 17.27 10.52
N ILE A 19 -6.37 16.81 11.78
CA ILE A 19 -6.81 17.71 12.88
C ILE A 19 -5.77 18.00 13.98
N VAL A 20 -4.64 17.27 14.09
CA VAL A 20 -3.72 17.51 15.23
C VAL A 20 -2.50 18.36 14.81
N PRO A 21 -2.36 19.61 15.31
CA PRO A 21 -1.09 20.32 15.23
C PRO A 21 -0.05 19.51 16.03
N SER A 22 1.00 19.06 15.35
CA SER A 22 2.15 18.44 16.01
C SER A 22 2.79 19.48 16.93
N ASN A 23 2.54 19.36 18.24
CA ASN A 23 3.35 20.05 19.24
C ASN A 23 4.12 18.98 20.00
N GLU A 24 5.22 18.52 19.41
CA GLU A 24 6.23 17.72 20.10
C GLU A 24 7.01 18.65 21.04
N GLN A 25 6.46 18.92 22.22
CA GLN A 25 7.26 19.47 23.30
C GLN A 25 7.90 18.33 24.07
N HIS A 26 9.22 18.23 23.89
CA HIS A 26 10.13 17.52 24.79
C HIS A 26 10.03 18.17 26.18
N SER A 27 9.18 17.62 27.04
CA SER A 27 9.23 17.94 28.48
C SER A 27 9.99 16.83 29.18
N SER A 28 11.29 17.06 29.31
CA SER A 28 12.14 16.43 30.32
C SER A 28 11.81 17.08 31.65
N SER A 29 11.20 16.35 32.58
CA SER A 29 11.39 16.61 34.01
C SER A 29 11.09 15.35 34.82
N ASN A 30 12.08 15.03 35.66
CA ASN A 30 12.05 14.02 36.70
C ASN A 30 10.92 14.31 37.69
N GLU A 31 10.35 13.26 38.30
CA GLU A 31 9.94 13.13 39.72
C GLU A 31 9.46 11.67 39.91
N ALA A 32 9.93 11.02 40.97
CA ALA A 32 9.73 9.59 41.21
C ALA A 32 8.73 9.34 42.34
N CYS A 33 7.61 8.67 42.05
CA CYS A 33 6.98 7.63 42.88
C CYS A 33 5.76 7.08 42.11
N ASP A 34 5.67 5.76 41.89
CA ASP A 34 4.58 4.99 41.22
C ASP A 34 4.16 5.38 39.78
N GLN A 35 4.68 6.49 39.26
CA GLN A 35 4.49 6.98 37.90
C GLN A 35 5.26 6.14 36.85
N THR A 36 6.16 5.26 37.31
CA THR A 36 7.03 4.42 36.48
C THR A 36 6.26 3.34 35.72
N THR A 37 5.19 2.75 36.25
CA THR A 37 4.53 1.61 35.56
C THR A 37 3.73 2.06 34.33
N THR A 38 2.85 3.06 34.47
CA THR A 38 2.04 3.55 33.33
C THR A 38 2.89 4.26 32.29
N GLN A 39 3.88 5.07 32.70
CA GLN A 39 4.79 5.71 31.75
C GLN A 39 5.66 4.68 31.01
N ASN A 40 6.11 3.61 31.68
CA ASN A 40 6.79 2.50 31.03
C ASN A 40 5.87 1.81 30.01
N LEU A 41 4.59 1.58 30.35
CA LEU A 41 3.63 1.01 29.39
C LEU A 41 3.42 1.92 28.17
N ILE A 42 3.27 3.23 28.36
CA ILE A 42 3.17 4.21 27.27
C ILE A 42 4.43 4.18 26.40
N HIS A 43 5.61 4.14 27.01
CA HIS A 43 6.88 4.06 26.29
C HIS A 43 6.99 2.78 25.44
N LEU A 44 6.69 1.62 26.03
CA LEU A 44 6.69 0.33 25.33
C LEU A 44 5.67 0.30 24.19
N PHE A 45 4.48 0.85 24.41
CA PHE A 45 3.45 0.97 23.38
C PHE A 45 3.92 1.83 22.20
N ARG A 46 4.46 3.03 22.46
CA ARG A 46 5.02 3.91 21.42
C ARG A 46 6.16 3.25 20.65
N LYS A 47 6.99 2.46 21.34
CA LYS A 47 8.07 1.69 20.70
C LYS A 47 7.51 0.59 19.79
N ALA A 48 6.48 -0.13 20.24
CA ALA A 48 5.82 -1.16 19.43
C ALA A 48 5.13 -0.57 18.19
N VAL A 49 4.41 0.54 18.35
CA VAL A 49 3.78 1.26 17.22
C VAL A 49 4.81 1.71 16.20
N ARG A 50 5.92 2.31 16.66
CA ARG A 50 7.02 2.72 15.77
C ARG A 50 7.63 1.55 15.01
N ALA A 51 7.85 0.42 15.70
CA ALA A 51 8.34 -0.79 15.05
C ALA A 51 7.37 -1.30 13.97
N GLY A 52 6.05 -1.23 14.22
CA GLY A 52 5.03 -1.54 13.21
C GLY A 52 5.06 -0.59 12.01
N HIS A 53 5.25 0.71 12.23
CA HIS A 53 5.41 1.69 11.14
C HIS A 53 6.66 1.42 10.29
N GLU A 54 7.78 1.09 10.94
CA GLU A 54 9.03 0.71 10.27
C GLU A 54 8.86 -0.57 9.46
N GLU A 55 8.09 -1.55 9.96
CA GLU A 55 7.76 -2.76 9.22
C GLU A 55 6.95 -2.44 7.95
N ILE A 56 5.88 -1.66 8.06
CA ILE A 56 5.05 -1.24 6.90
C ILE A 56 5.93 -0.51 5.88
N LEU A 57 6.74 0.44 6.33
CA LEU A 57 7.64 1.21 5.47
C LEU A 57 8.63 0.31 4.73
N SER A 58 9.23 -0.67 5.43
CA SER A 58 10.15 -1.63 4.85
C SER A 58 9.47 -2.46 3.75
N TRP A 59 8.22 -2.86 3.93
CA TRP A 59 7.45 -3.59 2.92
C TRP A 59 7.13 -2.73 1.69
N VAL A 60 6.79 -1.45 1.86
CA VAL A 60 6.57 -0.52 0.74
C VAL A 60 7.85 -0.37 -0.08
N HIS A 61 8.99 -0.11 0.57
CA HIS A 61 10.27 0.01 -0.11
C HIS A 61 10.69 -1.29 -0.78
N TYR A 62 10.53 -2.43 -0.12
CA TYR A 62 10.83 -3.74 -0.70
C TYR A 62 10.04 -3.96 -1.99
N SER A 63 8.71 -3.73 -1.97
CA SER A 63 7.86 -3.93 -3.14
C SER A 63 8.25 -2.98 -4.29
N GLY A 64 8.45 -1.70 -4.01
CA GLY A 64 8.84 -0.74 -5.04
C GLY A 64 10.20 -1.06 -5.69
N ASN A 65 11.20 -1.41 -4.87
CA ASN A 65 12.51 -1.83 -5.38
C ASN A 65 12.44 -3.15 -6.15
N PHE A 66 11.58 -4.08 -5.73
CA PHE A 66 11.36 -5.33 -6.45
C PHE A 66 10.81 -5.08 -7.85
N GLU A 67 9.76 -4.27 -8.01
CA GLU A 67 9.19 -3.94 -9.32
C GLU A 67 10.18 -3.13 -10.18
N ASN A 68 10.94 -2.21 -9.58
CA ASN A 68 12.01 -1.49 -10.30
C ASN A 68 13.07 -2.45 -10.87
N LYS A 69 13.50 -3.44 -10.08
CA LYS A 69 14.46 -4.45 -10.53
C LYS A 69 13.88 -5.37 -11.61
N VAL A 70 12.58 -5.69 -11.53
CA VAL A 70 11.89 -6.42 -12.61
C VAL A 70 11.92 -5.61 -13.90
N ALA A 71 11.53 -4.33 -13.85
CA ALA A 71 11.52 -3.45 -15.01
C ALA A 71 12.92 -3.24 -15.60
N GLU A 72 13.95 -3.14 -14.75
CA GLU A 72 15.35 -3.09 -15.15
C GLU A 72 15.77 -4.33 -15.94
N ILE A 73 15.55 -5.54 -15.39
CA ILE A 73 15.88 -6.79 -16.09
C ILE A 73 15.13 -6.90 -17.42
N CYS A 74 13.83 -6.62 -17.43
CA CYS A 74 13.02 -6.67 -18.66
C CYS A 74 13.58 -5.72 -19.73
N ARG A 75 13.99 -4.51 -19.35
CA ARG A 75 14.57 -3.53 -20.26
C ARG A 75 15.96 -3.92 -20.79
N GLU A 76 16.80 -4.50 -19.93
CA GLU A 76 18.19 -4.82 -20.27
C GLU A 76 18.33 -6.11 -21.07
N THR A 77 17.57 -7.14 -20.70
CA THR A 77 17.70 -8.47 -21.32
C THR A 77 16.58 -8.78 -22.31
N GLY A 78 15.54 -7.96 -22.38
CA GLY A 78 14.32 -8.26 -23.15
C GLY A 78 13.53 -9.45 -22.60
N ALA A 79 13.76 -9.82 -21.33
CA ALA A 79 13.08 -10.94 -20.71
C ALA A 79 11.60 -10.61 -20.45
N VAL A 80 10.75 -11.64 -20.51
CA VAL A 80 9.37 -11.52 -20.04
C VAL A 80 9.35 -11.38 -18.51
N ASP A 81 8.34 -10.67 -18.01
CA ASP A 81 8.12 -10.36 -16.60
C ASP A 81 8.29 -11.57 -15.66
N LYS A 82 7.64 -12.70 -16.00
CA LYS A 82 7.73 -13.96 -15.24
C LYS A 82 9.18 -14.44 -15.06
N THR A 83 10.01 -14.27 -16.08
CA THR A 83 11.43 -14.67 -16.06
C THR A 83 12.24 -13.73 -15.17
N ALA A 84 12.04 -12.41 -15.31
CA ALA A 84 12.70 -11.41 -14.48
C ALA A 84 12.39 -11.61 -12.98
N ARG A 85 11.11 -11.81 -12.62
CA ARG A 85 10.72 -12.12 -11.23
C ARG A 85 11.36 -13.41 -10.73
N THR A 86 11.38 -14.46 -11.55
CA THR A 86 12.02 -15.74 -11.18
C THR A 86 13.51 -15.59 -10.93
N GLN A 87 14.20 -14.78 -11.73
CA GLN A 87 15.62 -14.48 -11.53
C GLN A 87 15.86 -13.77 -10.20
N ILE A 88 15.07 -12.73 -9.89
CA ILE A 88 15.19 -12.01 -8.61
C ILE A 88 14.94 -12.96 -7.42
N TYR A 89 13.94 -13.83 -7.50
CA TYR A 89 13.69 -14.80 -6.44
C TYR A 89 14.86 -15.75 -6.21
N LYS A 90 15.50 -16.24 -7.28
CA LYS A 90 16.69 -17.10 -7.16
C LYS A 90 17.83 -16.36 -6.48
N GLU A 91 18.15 -15.16 -6.94
CA GLU A 91 19.21 -14.31 -6.37
C GLU A 91 18.95 -13.99 -4.88
N MET A 92 17.71 -13.68 -4.50
CA MET A 92 17.36 -13.47 -3.11
C MET A 92 17.54 -14.73 -2.26
N LEU A 93 17.15 -15.90 -2.77
CA LEU A 93 17.23 -17.17 -2.06
C LEU A 93 18.67 -17.63 -1.83
N GLU A 94 19.60 -17.26 -2.72
CA GLU A 94 21.04 -17.51 -2.53
C GLU A 94 21.58 -16.83 -1.25
N HIS A 95 20.92 -15.78 -0.78
CA HIS A 95 21.32 -15.02 0.40
C HIS A 95 20.39 -15.20 1.62
N LEU A 96 19.25 -15.86 1.44
CA LEU A 96 18.24 -16.05 2.49
C LEU A 96 18.20 -17.50 2.97
N ALA A 97 19.11 -17.85 3.87
CA ALA A 97 19.11 -19.17 4.52
C ALA A 97 17.79 -19.43 5.28
N GLY A 98 17.17 -20.59 5.03
CA GLY A 98 15.95 -21.02 5.72
C GLY A 98 14.64 -20.43 5.21
N VAL A 99 14.67 -19.59 4.17
CA VAL A 99 13.46 -19.07 3.50
C VAL A 99 13.10 -20.00 2.35
N THR A 100 11.84 -20.45 2.29
CA THR A 100 11.37 -21.27 1.16
C THR A 100 10.94 -20.38 -0.01
N PRO A 101 11.07 -20.84 -1.26
CA PRO A 101 10.61 -20.08 -2.44
C PRO A 101 9.14 -19.66 -2.34
N VAL A 102 8.29 -20.53 -1.81
CA VAL A 102 6.85 -20.26 -1.62
C VAL A 102 6.64 -19.14 -0.60
N SER A 103 7.32 -19.21 0.55
CA SER A 103 7.21 -18.17 1.59
C SER A 103 7.69 -16.80 1.10
N LEU A 104 8.73 -16.77 0.27
CA LEU A 104 9.23 -15.55 -0.33
C LEU A 104 8.19 -14.92 -1.25
N ARG A 105 7.62 -15.70 -2.18
CA ARG A 105 6.57 -15.23 -3.09
C ARG A 105 5.35 -14.70 -2.33
N ILE A 106 4.91 -15.40 -1.28
CA ILE A 106 3.80 -14.94 -0.44
C ILE A 106 4.13 -13.59 0.21
N LYS A 107 5.34 -13.43 0.76
CA LYS A 107 5.78 -12.16 1.34
C LYS A 107 5.82 -11.04 0.29
N THR A 108 6.25 -11.33 -0.94
CA THR A 108 6.24 -10.36 -2.03
C THR A 108 4.84 -9.93 -2.43
N LEU A 109 3.89 -10.86 -2.50
CA LEU A 109 2.48 -10.53 -2.76
C LEU A 109 1.88 -9.67 -1.64
N ARG A 110 2.19 -9.97 -0.37
CA ARG A 110 1.76 -9.13 0.77
C ARG A 110 2.37 -7.73 0.70
N ALA A 111 3.64 -7.64 0.36
CA ALA A 111 4.32 -6.35 0.18
C ALA A 111 3.69 -5.54 -0.95
N LYS A 112 3.30 -6.18 -2.06
CA LYS A 112 2.60 -5.54 -3.18
C LYS A 112 1.27 -4.92 -2.75
N LYS A 113 0.48 -5.61 -1.92
CA LYS A 113 -0.75 -5.04 -1.35
C LYS A 113 -0.49 -3.81 -0.48
N ILE A 114 0.50 -3.89 0.42
CA ILE A 114 0.88 -2.76 1.28
C ILE A 114 1.36 -1.58 0.43
N CYS A 115 2.15 -1.84 -0.62
CA CYS A 115 2.62 -0.84 -1.57
C CYS A 115 1.49 -0.23 -2.41
N LYS A 116 0.44 -0.99 -2.75
CA LYS A 116 -0.75 -0.42 -3.40
C LYS A 116 -1.44 0.61 -2.50
N LEU A 117 -1.49 0.36 -1.19
CA LEU A 117 -2.11 1.27 -0.24
C LEU A 117 -1.26 2.52 0.04
N PHE A 118 0.05 2.39 0.32
CA PHE A 118 0.91 3.51 0.77
C PHE A 118 1.93 3.99 -0.26
N GLY A 119 2.06 3.33 -1.41
CA GLY A 119 3.00 3.70 -2.47
C GLY A 119 2.55 4.93 -3.26
N GLU A 120 3.16 5.11 -4.43
CA GLU A 120 3.03 6.32 -5.26
C GLU A 120 1.59 6.66 -5.65
N ASN A 121 0.78 5.64 -5.98
CA ASN A 121 -0.63 5.81 -6.38
C ASN A 121 -1.62 5.69 -5.21
N GLY A 122 -1.14 5.44 -4.00
CA GLY A 122 -1.95 5.16 -2.82
C GLY A 122 -2.30 6.41 -2.02
N VAL A 123 -2.37 6.25 -0.70
CA VAL A 123 -2.60 7.33 0.28
C VAL A 123 -1.32 8.10 0.62
N GLY A 124 -0.16 7.56 0.26
CA GLY A 124 1.17 8.16 0.49
C GLY A 124 1.89 7.60 1.72
N ILE A 125 3.22 7.51 1.62
CA ILE A 125 4.10 7.00 2.68
C ILE A 125 4.05 7.88 3.94
N ASP A 126 3.80 9.19 3.79
CA ASP A 126 3.66 10.13 4.91
C ASP A 126 2.50 9.78 5.84
N LYS A 127 1.56 8.95 5.37
CA LYS A 127 0.40 8.53 6.14
C LYS A 127 0.63 7.35 7.06
N ILE A 128 1.72 6.60 6.89
CA ILE A 128 2.03 5.42 7.71
C ILE A 128 2.08 5.78 9.21
N LYS A 129 2.59 6.96 9.57
CA LYS A 129 2.68 7.39 10.98
C LYS A 129 1.33 7.54 11.70
N TYR A 130 0.21 7.57 10.97
CA TYR A 130 -1.12 7.71 11.55
C TYR A 130 -1.83 6.37 11.72
N VAL A 131 -1.38 5.30 11.06
CA VAL A 131 -2.09 4.01 11.10
C VAL A 131 -1.71 3.21 12.33
N THR A 132 -2.70 2.54 12.91
CA THR A 132 -2.52 1.65 14.07
C THR A 132 -2.50 0.17 13.69
N CYS A 133 -3.00 -0.17 12.50
CA CYS A 133 -3.00 -1.52 11.95
C CYS A 133 -1.57 -1.98 11.61
N SER A 134 -1.31 -3.27 11.78
CA SER A 134 -0.08 -3.94 11.41
C SER A 134 0.01 -4.25 9.91
N ALA A 135 1.22 -4.48 9.41
CA ALA A 135 1.45 -4.91 8.03
C ALA A 135 0.68 -6.20 7.67
N ASN A 136 0.56 -7.15 8.60
CA ASN A 136 -0.17 -8.39 8.37
C ASN A 136 -1.68 -8.14 8.18
N GLU A 137 -2.30 -7.37 9.08
CA GLU A 137 -3.73 -7.01 8.98
C GLU A 137 -4.04 -6.26 7.68
N ILE A 138 -3.16 -5.35 7.27
CA ILE A 138 -3.31 -4.62 6.00
C ILE A 138 -3.22 -5.58 4.80
N SER A 139 -2.35 -6.58 4.87
CA SER A 139 -2.17 -7.56 3.78
C SER A 139 -3.35 -8.51 3.58
N GLU A 140 -4.23 -8.63 4.59
CA GLU A 140 -5.45 -9.45 4.54
C GLU A 140 -6.59 -8.75 3.78
N LEU A 141 -6.48 -7.43 3.54
CA LEU A 141 -7.45 -6.71 2.74
C LEU A 141 -7.44 -7.18 1.27
N THR A 142 -8.61 -7.16 0.65
CA THR A 142 -8.73 -7.37 -0.80
C THR A 142 -8.28 -6.11 -1.56
N ASN A 143 -7.96 -6.27 -2.84
CA ASN A 143 -7.60 -5.14 -3.71
C ASN A 143 -8.71 -4.09 -3.79
N ALA A 144 -9.97 -4.53 -3.82
CA ALA A 144 -11.14 -3.66 -3.81
C ALA A 144 -11.27 -2.88 -2.49
N GLN A 145 -11.01 -3.52 -1.34
CA GLN A 145 -11.02 -2.83 -0.05
C GLN A 145 -9.91 -1.80 0.05
N ILE A 146 -8.71 -2.12 -0.43
CA ILE A 146 -7.57 -1.18 -0.51
C ILE A 146 -7.96 0.03 -1.36
N GLN A 147 -8.56 -0.18 -2.53
CA GLN A 147 -8.98 0.92 -3.40
C GLN A 147 -10.05 1.79 -2.72
N ASN A 148 -11.03 1.17 -2.06
CA ASN A 148 -12.05 1.92 -1.31
C ASN A 148 -11.44 2.80 -0.21
N VAL A 149 -10.44 2.30 0.54
CA VAL A 149 -9.71 3.09 1.55
C VAL A 149 -9.02 4.29 0.90
N ILE A 150 -8.35 4.09 -0.24
CA ILE A 150 -7.69 5.17 -0.99
C ILE A 150 -8.70 6.23 -1.43
N ASP A 151 -9.79 5.82 -2.07
CA ASP A 151 -10.81 6.73 -2.61
C ASP A 151 -11.45 7.59 -1.51
N ILE A 152 -11.81 6.97 -0.39
CA ILE A 152 -12.39 7.68 0.77
C ILE A 152 -11.37 8.64 1.38
N SER A 153 -10.10 8.24 1.50
CA SER A 153 -9.05 9.10 2.06
C SER A 153 -8.82 10.35 1.22
N ARG A 154 -8.90 10.24 -0.11
CA ARG A 154 -8.77 11.36 -1.06
C ARG A 154 -9.99 12.29 -1.00
N GLN A 155 -11.20 11.73 -0.92
CA GLN A 155 -12.43 12.54 -0.81
C GLN A 155 -12.49 13.41 0.45
N ALA A 156 -11.92 12.94 1.57
CA ALA A 156 -11.81 13.74 2.80
C ALA A 156 -10.95 15.00 2.63
N THR A 157 -9.97 14.97 1.71
CA THR A 157 -9.10 16.11 1.38
C THR A 157 -9.70 17.07 0.34
N SER A 158 -10.74 16.64 -0.39
CA SER A 158 -11.36 17.40 -1.47
C SER A 158 -12.59 18.23 -1.08
N LYS A 159 -12.90 18.40 0.22
CA LYS A 159 -13.95 19.37 0.60
C LYS A 159 -13.48 20.79 0.24
N PRO A 160 -14.13 21.50 -0.70
CA PRO A 160 -13.82 22.90 -0.91
C PRO A 160 -14.27 23.66 0.34
N ILE A 161 -13.35 24.42 0.93
CA ILE A 161 -13.69 25.48 1.88
C ILE A 161 -14.50 26.51 1.09
N SER A 162 -15.82 26.33 1.07
CA SER A 162 -16.74 27.32 0.54
C SER A 162 -16.81 28.47 1.55
N MET A 163 -15.87 29.41 1.43
CA MET A 163 -16.07 30.73 2.01
C MET A 163 -17.20 31.38 1.21
N LYS A 164 -18.42 31.31 1.74
CA LYS A 164 -19.53 32.14 1.29
C LYS A 164 -19.19 33.61 1.59
N THR A 165 -18.49 34.27 0.68
CA THR A 165 -18.61 35.72 0.54
C THR A 165 -19.82 36.01 -0.31
N VAL A 166 -20.86 36.54 0.34
CA VAL A 166 -22.04 37.12 -0.29
C VAL A 166 -21.58 38.19 -1.28
N SER A 167 -21.76 37.94 -2.58
CA SER A 167 -21.86 39.03 -3.55
C SER A 167 -23.15 38.88 -4.32
N ARG A 168 -23.96 39.91 -4.15
CA ARG A 168 -25.27 40.16 -4.73
C ARG A 168 -25.03 40.82 -6.09
N GLY A 169 -25.49 40.19 -7.17
CA GLY A 169 -25.42 40.74 -8.51
C GLY A 169 -26.11 39.83 -9.53
N ASN A 170 -27.21 40.32 -10.07
CA ASN A 170 -28.08 39.74 -11.09
C ASN A 170 -27.35 39.62 -12.45
N ASP A 171 -27.81 38.69 -13.30
CA ASP A 171 -28.13 38.92 -14.72
C ASP A 171 -28.04 37.62 -15.55
N GLN A 172 -29.11 37.36 -16.31
CA GLN A 172 -29.24 36.33 -17.32
C GLN A 172 -28.38 36.66 -18.55
N SER A 173 -27.68 35.68 -19.12
CA SER A 173 -27.66 35.51 -20.57
C SER A 173 -27.22 34.10 -21.00
N HIS A 174 -27.81 33.69 -22.11
CA HIS A 174 -27.67 32.45 -22.84
C HIS A 174 -26.48 32.57 -23.80
N VAL A 175 -25.57 31.62 -23.86
CA VAL A 175 -24.74 31.38 -25.06
C VAL A 175 -24.45 29.89 -25.18
N THR A 176 -24.99 29.30 -26.23
CA THR A 176 -24.69 27.96 -26.73
C THR A 176 -23.26 27.93 -27.28
N LEU A 177 -22.43 27.00 -26.80
CA LEU A 177 -21.18 26.64 -27.46
C LEU A 177 -21.22 25.15 -27.80
N LYS A 178 -21.31 24.88 -29.10
CA LYS A 178 -20.98 23.59 -29.71
C LYS A 178 -19.47 23.38 -29.56
N ILE A 179 -19.07 22.24 -29.03
CA ILE A 179 -17.71 21.74 -29.16
C ILE A 179 -17.82 20.34 -29.78
N ALA A 180 -17.05 20.17 -30.86
CA ALA A 180 -17.02 19.02 -31.73
C ALA A 180 -16.34 17.81 -31.06
N ASP A 181 -16.68 16.65 -31.62
CA ASP A 181 -16.23 15.31 -31.24
C ASP A 181 -14.70 15.21 -31.11
N ALA A 182 -14.26 14.72 -29.95
CA ALA A 182 -12.92 14.18 -29.75
C ALA A 182 -13.07 12.67 -29.54
N GLU A 183 -12.56 11.91 -30.51
CA GLU A 183 -12.42 10.46 -30.50
C GLU A 183 -11.52 10.05 -29.33
N THR A 184 -12.12 9.49 -28.28
CA THR A 184 -11.40 8.83 -27.19
C THR A 184 -11.10 7.41 -27.61
N VAL A 185 -9.84 7.13 -27.92
CA VAL A 185 -9.30 5.77 -28.03
C VAL A 185 -9.37 5.14 -26.64
N GLU A 186 -10.28 4.18 -26.51
CA GLU A 186 -10.48 3.30 -25.37
C GLU A 186 -9.26 2.37 -25.28
N TYR A 187 -8.44 2.55 -24.25
CA TYR A 187 -7.44 1.55 -23.86
C TYR A 187 -8.15 0.62 -22.88
N ASP A 188 -8.42 -0.61 -23.33
CA ASP A 188 -8.82 -1.72 -22.46
C ASP A 188 -7.66 -1.99 -21.48
N GLU A 189 -7.82 -1.56 -20.23
CA GLU A 189 -7.03 -2.08 -19.12
C GLU A 189 -7.42 -3.55 -18.92
N PRO A 190 -6.46 -4.50 -18.91
CA PRO A 190 -6.77 -5.89 -18.61
C PRO A 190 -7.20 -6.01 -17.14
N ASP A 191 -8.35 -6.67 -16.93
CA ASP A 191 -8.93 -6.98 -15.63
C ASP A 191 -7.90 -7.64 -14.68
N ASP A 192 -7.51 -6.90 -13.63
CA ASP A 192 -6.62 -7.36 -12.54
C ASP A 192 -7.34 -8.31 -11.54
N ASP A 193 -8.50 -8.85 -11.93
CA ASP A 193 -9.33 -9.76 -11.14
C ASP A 193 -9.09 -11.25 -11.47
N ASP A 194 -8.05 -11.59 -12.24
CA ASP A 194 -7.47 -12.94 -12.22
C ASP A 194 -6.66 -13.12 -10.92
N GLU A 195 -7.38 -13.17 -9.80
CA GLU A 195 -6.93 -13.93 -8.63
C GLU A 195 -6.82 -15.39 -9.13
N PRO A 196 -5.62 -15.98 -9.28
CA PRO A 196 -5.53 -17.35 -9.73
C PRO A 196 -6.26 -18.19 -8.68
N GLY A 197 -7.35 -18.81 -9.12
CA GLY A 197 -7.98 -19.88 -8.39
C GLY A 197 -6.92 -20.91 -8.01
N ASP A 198 -7.16 -21.64 -6.92
CA ASP A 198 -6.32 -22.73 -6.46
C ASP A 198 -6.13 -23.88 -7.49
N ASP A 199 -6.55 -23.69 -8.75
CA ASP A 199 -6.59 -24.65 -9.85
C ASP A 199 -5.52 -24.45 -10.94
N ASP A 200 -4.73 -23.36 -10.94
CA ASP A 200 -3.59 -23.22 -11.88
C ASP A 200 -2.27 -23.84 -11.35
N TYR A 201 -2.34 -24.63 -10.27
CA TYR A 201 -1.29 -25.59 -9.91
C TYR A 201 -1.42 -26.87 -10.74
N LYS A 202 -1.58 -26.74 -12.07
CA LYS A 202 -1.08 -27.79 -12.93
C LYS A 202 0.42 -27.73 -12.87
N VAL A 203 0.97 -28.73 -12.19
CA VAL A 203 2.33 -29.21 -12.40
C VAL A 203 2.53 -29.38 -13.91
N ASP A 204 3.05 -28.34 -14.56
CA ASP A 204 3.60 -28.49 -15.89
C ASP A 204 4.70 -29.53 -15.76
N ALA A 205 4.34 -30.73 -16.19
CA ALA A 205 5.23 -31.81 -16.46
C ALA A 205 6.33 -31.26 -17.36
N PHE A 206 7.48 -30.95 -16.76
CA PHE A 206 8.73 -30.82 -17.49
C PHE A 206 9.15 -32.24 -17.92
N ALA A 207 8.42 -32.77 -18.90
CA ALA A 207 8.94 -33.80 -19.78
C ALA A 207 10.02 -33.11 -20.63
N GLY A 208 11.25 -33.14 -20.13
CA GLY A 208 12.36 -32.44 -20.79
C GLY A 208 13.67 -32.54 -20.03
N SER A 209 14.06 -33.78 -19.68
CA SER A 209 15.45 -34.24 -19.55
C SER A 209 16.50 -33.22 -19.05
N LEU A 210 16.75 -33.20 -17.74
CA LEU A 210 18.09 -32.96 -17.20
C LEU A 210 18.24 -33.77 -15.91
N ASP A 211 18.98 -34.87 -16.09
CA ASP A 211 19.45 -35.80 -15.09
C ASP A 211 20.22 -35.06 -13.99
N TRP A 212 19.75 -35.22 -12.75
CA TRP A 212 20.52 -34.90 -11.55
C TRP A 212 20.34 -36.08 -10.58
N ARG A 213 21.15 -37.12 -10.75
CA ARG A 213 21.40 -38.10 -9.69
C ARG A 213 22.84 -37.96 -9.19
N ASP A 214 22.92 -37.87 -7.86
CA ASP A 214 24.06 -38.12 -6.95
C ASP A 214 25.45 -37.59 -7.32
#